data_AF-A0A257YI61-F1
#
_entry.id   AF-A0A257YI61-F1
#
_cell.length_a   1.000
_cell.length_b   1.000
_cell.length_c   1.000
_cell.angle_alpha   90.00
_cell.angle_beta   90.00
_cell.angle_gamma   90.00
#
_symmetry.space_group_name_H-M   'P 1'
#
loop_
_entity.id
_entity.type
_entity.pdbx_description
1 polymer ?
#
loop_
_entity_poly.entity_id
_entity_poly.type
_entity_poly.pdbx_seq_one_letter_code
_entity_poly.pdbx_strand_id
1 'polypeptide(L)'
;EDRLADPAFQETMVKFVRASMKGWKYAEANTDEAAMIVLENDQTGAQTEEHQKRMMSEVAKLTAGSDGALDVAAAEKTVATLLAGGSDPVITAAPTGAWTSIITDKALAN
;
A
#
# COMPACT_ATOMS: atom_id res chain seq x y z
N GLU A 1 3.35 -18.49 -7.01
CA GLU A 1 3.92 -18.02 -5.72
C GLU A 1 5.24 -18.73 -5.37
N ASP A 2 5.87 -19.40 -6.32
CA ASP A 2 6.90 -20.42 -6.07
C ASP A 2 8.14 -19.87 -5.36
N ARG A 3 8.47 -18.60 -5.59
CA ARG A 3 9.57 -17.91 -4.87
C ARG A 3 9.30 -17.76 -3.38
N LEU A 4 8.04 -17.74 -2.95
CA LEU A 4 7.71 -17.76 -1.53
C LEU A 4 8.05 -19.10 -0.88
N ALA A 5 8.34 -20.17 -1.63
CA ALA A 5 8.88 -21.39 -1.03
C ALA A 5 10.36 -21.22 -0.58
N ASP A 6 11.08 -20.22 -1.11
CA ASP A 6 12.46 -19.93 -0.74
C ASP A 6 12.53 -19.09 0.55
N PRO A 7 13.09 -19.61 1.66
CA PRO A 7 13.21 -18.87 2.91
C PRO A 7 14.05 -17.60 2.80
N ALA A 8 15.09 -17.58 1.96
CA ALA A 8 15.95 -16.40 1.80
C ALA A 8 15.22 -15.26 1.07
N PHE A 9 14.38 -15.62 0.09
CA PHE A 9 13.49 -14.66 -0.55
C PHE A 9 12.47 -14.10 0.44
N GLN A 10 11.81 -14.97 1.24
CA GLN A 10 10.88 -14.51 2.25
C GLN A 10 11.53 -13.53 3.24
N GLU A 11 12.74 -13.82 3.73
CA GLU A 11 13.46 -12.93 4.64
C GLU A 11 13.74 -11.55 4.00
N THR A 12 14.13 -11.54 2.72
CA THR A 12 14.34 -10.31 1.96
C THR A 12 13.05 -9.50 1.84
N MET A 13 11.92 -10.16 1.56
CA MET A 13 10.61 -9.49 1.46
C MET A 13 10.11 -9.00 2.83
N VAL A 14 10.36 -9.73 3.92
CA VAL A 14 10.05 -9.27 5.27
C VAL A 14 10.82 -7.99 5.60
N LYS A 15 12.12 -7.94 5.28
CA LYS A 15 12.93 -6.71 5.46
C LYS A 15 12.40 -5.56 4.62
N PHE A 16 12.01 -5.82 3.38
CA PHE A 16 11.41 -4.83 2.50
C PHE A 16 10.10 -4.27 3.10
N VAL A 17 9.15 -5.13 3.49
CA VAL A 17 7.88 -4.71 4.08
C VAL A 17 8.10 -3.91 5.37
N ARG A 18 9.00 -4.35 6.26
CA ARG A 18 9.35 -3.60 7.48
C ARG A 18 9.94 -2.22 7.15
N ALA A 19 10.79 -2.13 6.13
CA ALA A 19 11.35 -0.85 5.69
C ALA A 19 10.27 0.07 5.11
N SER A 20 9.35 -0.46 4.28
CA SER A 20 8.22 0.28 3.75
C SER A 20 7.30 0.82 4.86
N MET A 21 6.98 0.00 5.87
CA MET A 21 6.18 0.44 7.02
C MET A 21 6.87 1.56 7.80
N LYS A 22 8.19 1.47 8.02
CA LYS A 22 8.97 2.55 8.65
C LYS A 22 8.95 3.83 7.81
N GLY A 23 9.05 3.72 6.48
CA GLY A 23 8.94 4.85 5.56
C GLY A 23 7.58 5.55 5.65
N TRP A 24 6.49 4.78 5.73
CA TRP A 24 5.15 5.33 5.92
C TRP A 24 5.00 6.04 7.26
N LYS A 25 5.47 5.44 8.37
CA LYS A 25 5.46 6.11 9.68
C LYS A 25 6.29 7.37 9.71
N TYR A 26 7.40 7.40 8.98
CA TYR A 26 8.17 8.62 8.78
C TYR A 26 7.37 9.68 8.01
N ALA A 27 6.75 9.31 6.88
CA ALA A 27 5.98 10.24 6.06
C ALA A 27 4.76 10.80 6.79
N GLU A 28 4.07 9.99 7.60
CA GLU A 28 2.98 10.43 8.48
C GLU A 28 3.44 11.51 9.49
N ALA A 29 4.65 11.35 10.05
CA ALA A 29 5.19 12.28 11.05
C ALA A 29 5.88 13.50 10.42
N ASN A 30 6.31 13.41 9.15
CA ASN A 30 7.12 14.42 8.46
C ASN A 30 6.50 14.74 7.08
N THR A 31 5.22 15.12 7.06
CA THR A 31 4.44 15.27 5.82
C THR A 31 5.04 16.26 4.82
N ASP A 32 5.62 17.35 5.30
CA ASP A 32 6.26 18.36 4.45
C ASP A 32 7.51 17.82 3.77
N GLU A 33 8.37 17.12 4.50
CA GLU A 33 9.58 16.51 3.93
C GLU A 33 9.22 15.39 2.96
N ALA A 34 8.25 14.54 3.31
CA ALA A 34 7.76 13.49 2.42
C ALA A 34 7.19 14.06 1.11
N ALA A 35 6.46 15.18 1.18
CA ALA A 35 5.98 15.89 -0.01
C ALA A 35 7.13 16.39 -0.90
N MET A 36 8.22 16.89 -0.30
CA MET A 36 9.39 17.31 -1.05
C MET A 36 10.12 16.15 -1.71
N ILE A 37 10.25 15.00 -1.05
CA ILE A 37 10.82 13.79 -1.66
C ILE A 37 10.02 13.39 -2.90
N VAL A 38 8.68 13.47 -2.86
CA VAL A 38 7.84 13.19 -4.04
C VAL A 38 8.10 14.21 -5.16
N LEU A 39 8.17 15.50 -4.81
CA LEU A 39 8.39 16.57 -5.78
C LEU A 39 9.76 16.49 -6.46
N GLU A 40 10.81 16.15 -5.71
CA GLU A 40 12.17 15.93 -6.24
C GLU A 40 12.23 14.79 -7.27
N ASN A 41 11.30 13.84 -7.17
CA ASN A 41 11.19 12.70 -8.09
C ASN A 41 10.12 12.90 -9.17
N ASP A 42 9.42 14.04 -9.20
CA ASP A 42 8.48 14.37 -10.27
C ASP A 42 9.22 14.80 -11.54
N GLN A 43 9.36 13.87 -12.48
CA GLN A 43 9.99 14.13 -13.78
C GLN A 43 9.07 14.88 -14.76
N THR A 44 7.78 15.01 -14.44
CA THR A 44 6.81 15.65 -15.33
C THR A 44 6.71 17.15 -15.12
N GLY A 45 7.08 17.64 -13.93
CA GLY A 45 6.90 19.03 -13.50
C GLY A 45 5.43 19.42 -13.31
N ALA A 46 4.51 18.45 -13.29
CA ALA A 46 3.08 18.70 -13.14
C ALA A 46 2.69 18.99 -11.68
N GLN A 47 3.53 18.63 -10.72
CA GLN A 47 3.25 18.77 -9.30
C GLN A 47 3.77 20.10 -8.74
N THR A 48 3.03 20.67 -7.80
CA THR A 48 3.44 21.88 -7.07
C THR A 48 3.66 21.53 -5.59
N GLU A 49 4.49 22.31 -4.91
CA GLU A 49 4.74 22.14 -3.48
C GLU A 49 3.43 22.19 -2.67
N GLU A 50 2.56 23.18 -2.96
CA GLU A 50 1.28 23.34 -2.29
C GLU A 50 0.40 22.08 -2.43
N HIS A 51 0.31 21.52 -3.63
CA HIS A 51 -0.47 20.30 -3.88
C HIS A 51 0.12 19.10 -3.14
N GLN A 52 1.44 18.91 -3.20
CA GLN A 52 2.09 17.75 -2.58
C GLN A 52 1.99 17.79 -1.06
N LYS A 53 2.22 18.95 -0.43
CA LYS A 53 2.05 19.11 1.02
C LYS A 53 0.62 18.84 1.47
N ARG A 54 -0.36 19.37 0.73
CA ARG A 54 -1.77 19.08 1.00
C ARG A 54 -2.05 17.59 0.87
N MET A 55 -1.68 16.95 -0.24
CA MET A 55 -1.94 15.52 -0.47
C MET A 55 -1.30 14.65 0.61
N MET A 56 -0.03 14.88 0.94
CA MET A 56 0.66 14.11 1.98
C MET A 56 0.00 14.27 3.36
N SER A 57 -0.47 15.49 3.70
CA SER A 57 -1.20 15.73 4.95
C SER A 57 -2.55 15.00 5.02
N GLU A 58 -3.28 14.87 3.90
CA GLU A 58 -4.53 14.12 3.85
C GLU A 58 -4.28 12.60 3.87
N VAL A 59 -3.25 12.13 3.15
CA VAL A 59 -2.84 10.72 3.18
C VAL A 59 -2.47 10.28 4.59
N ALA A 60 -1.73 11.10 5.35
CA ALA A 60 -1.38 10.81 6.73
C ALA A 60 -2.61 10.58 7.64
N LYS A 61 -3.74 11.27 7.38
CA LYS A 61 -5.00 11.03 8.10
C LYS A 61 -5.64 9.70 7.72
N LEU A 62 -5.57 9.33 6.45
CA LEU A 62 -6.15 8.08 5.93
C LEU A 62 -5.37 6.85 6.42
N THR A 63 -4.07 6.98 6.64
CA THR A 63 -3.22 5.88 7.13
C THR A 63 -3.06 5.87 8.65
N ALA A 64 -3.58 6.88 9.35
CA ALA A 64 -3.51 6.99 10.80
C ALA A 64 -4.05 5.71 11.48
N GLY A 65 -3.23 5.12 12.36
CA GLY A 65 -3.59 3.91 13.09
C GLY A 65 -3.45 2.60 12.29
N SER A 66 -3.16 2.65 10.99
CA SER A 66 -2.84 1.46 10.21
C SER A 66 -1.43 0.96 10.52
N ASP A 67 -1.25 -0.35 10.56
CA ASP A 67 0.04 -1.04 10.60
C ASP A 67 0.47 -1.58 9.22
N GLY A 68 -0.34 -1.35 8.18
CA GLY A 68 -0.11 -1.83 6.82
C GLY A 68 -0.58 -3.26 6.57
N ALA A 69 -1.25 -3.92 7.53
CA ALA A 69 -1.92 -5.19 7.29
C ALA A 69 -3.08 -5.04 6.29
N LEU A 70 -3.36 -6.10 5.54
CA LEU A 70 -4.49 -6.13 4.62
C LEU A 70 -5.80 -6.21 5.41
N ASP A 71 -6.71 -5.28 5.16
CA ASP A 71 -8.12 -5.42 5.57
C ASP A 71 -8.85 -6.33 4.55
N VAL A 72 -9.08 -7.58 4.94
CA VAL A 72 -9.76 -8.58 4.10
C VAL A 72 -11.19 -8.15 3.76
N ALA A 73 -11.92 -7.53 4.69
CA ALA A 73 -13.29 -7.07 4.44
C ALA A 73 -13.31 -5.92 3.42
N ALA A 74 -12.33 -5.01 3.47
CA ALA A 74 -12.17 -3.97 2.46
C ALA A 74 -11.81 -4.57 1.08
N ALA A 75 -10.97 -5.61 1.04
CA ALA A 75 -10.62 -6.31 -0.19
C ALA A 75 -11.84 -7.03 -0.81
N GLU A 76 -12.63 -7.74 0.01
CA GLU A 76 -13.86 -8.41 -0.43
C GLU A 76 -14.91 -7.41 -0.92
N LYS A 77 -15.07 -6.28 -0.21
CA LYS A 77 -15.95 -5.19 -0.65
C LYS A 77 -15.51 -4.63 -2.00
N THR A 78 -14.20 -4.53 -2.25
CA THR A 78 -13.66 -4.10 -3.54
C THR A 78 -14.06 -5.08 -4.64
N VAL A 79 -13.85 -6.38 -4.42
CA VAL A 79 -14.24 -7.44 -5.39
C VAL A 79 -15.74 -7.38 -5.68
N ALA A 80 -16.57 -7.27 -4.65
CA ALA A 80 -18.03 -7.18 -4.81
C ALA A 80 -18.43 -5.94 -5.63
N THR A 81 -17.80 -4.79 -5.39
CA THR A 81 -18.06 -3.55 -6.14
C THR A 81 -17.71 -3.70 -7.62
N LEU A 82 -16.58 -4.34 -7.93
CA LEU A 82 -16.13 -4.54 -9.31
C LEU A 82 -16.99 -5.56 -10.08
N LEU A 83 -17.57 -6.54 -9.39
CA LEU A 83 -18.52 -7.51 -9.96
C LEU A 83 -19.92 -6.92 -10.18
N ALA A 84 -20.32 -5.92 -9.39
CA ALA A 84 -21.68 -5.40 -9.37
C ALA A 84 -22.05 -4.48 -10.55
N GLY A 85 -21.16 -4.27 -11.52
CA GLY A 85 -21.35 -3.33 -12.65
C GLY A 85 -22.47 -3.66 -13.66
N GLY A 86 -23.37 -4.59 -13.33
CA GLY A 86 -24.56 -4.88 -14.12
C GLY A 86 -24.22 -5.46 -15.49
N SER A 87 -24.57 -4.74 -16.56
CA SER A 87 -24.25 -5.12 -17.94
C SER A 87 -22.76 -5.02 -18.28
N ASP A 88 -22.01 -4.20 -17.52
CA ASP A 88 -20.62 -3.87 -17.80
C ASP A 88 -19.77 -3.98 -16.51
N PRO A 89 -19.68 -5.18 -15.92
CA PRO A 89 -18.84 -5.37 -14.74
C PRO A 89 -17.36 -5.20 -15.09
N VAL A 90 -16.59 -4.61 -14.17
CA VAL A 90 -15.14 -4.40 -14.37
C VAL A 90 -14.40 -5.74 -14.39
N ILE A 91 -14.86 -6.69 -13.58
CA ILE A 91 -14.38 -8.08 -13.58
C ILE A 91 -15.56 -9.04 -13.73
N THR A 92 -15.35 -10.17 -14.38
CA THR A 92 -16.40 -11.17 -14.65
C THR A 92 -16.43 -12.33 -13.65
N ALA A 93 -15.39 -12.45 -12.82
CA ALA A 93 -15.29 -13.45 -11.75
C ALA A 93 -14.42 -12.92 -10.60
N ALA A 94 -14.66 -13.43 -9.39
CA ALA A 94 -13.80 -13.14 -8.25
C ALA A 94 -12.40 -13.73 -8.49
N PRO A 95 -11.31 -12.98 -8.22
CA PRO A 95 -9.97 -13.48 -8.41
C PRO A 95 -9.63 -14.53 -7.34
N THR A 96 -8.82 -15.53 -7.71
CA THR A 96 -8.30 -16.55 -6.80
C THR A 96 -6.80 -16.32 -6.59
N GLY A 97 -6.32 -16.42 -5.35
CA GLY A 97 -4.89 -16.22 -5.02
C GLY A 97 -4.37 -14.81 -5.33
N ALA A 98 -5.22 -13.78 -5.27
CA ALA A 98 -4.84 -12.40 -5.62
C ALA A 98 -3.88 -11.74 -4.61
N TRP A 99 -3.84 -12.26 -3.38
CA TRP A 99 -3.02 -11.75 -2.30
C TRP A 99 -2.61 -12.89 -1.37
N THR A 100 -1.56 -12.63 -0.59
CA THR A 100 -1.08 -13.49 0.49
C THR A 100 -0.63 -12.62 1.66
N SER A 101 -0.86 -13.06 2.89
CA SER A 101 -0.41 -12.36 4.10
C SER A 101 0.90 -12.90 4.64
N ILE A 102 1.46 -13.99 4.09
CA ILE A 102 2.63 -14.71 4.64
C ILE A 102 3.79 -13.78 5.01
N ILE A 103 4.11 -12.81 4.15
CA ILE A 103 5.23 -11.87 4.39
C ILE A 103 4.83 -10.79 5.40
N THR A 104 3.64 -10.20 5.26
CA THR A 104 3.18 -9.13 6.15
C THR A 104 2.96 -9.64 7.56
N ASP A 105 2.38 -10.83 7.72
CA ASP A 105 2.20 -11.50 9.02
C ASP A 105 3.56 -11.74 9.68
N LYS A 106 4.55 -12.23 8.94
CA LYS A 106 5.93 -12.39 9.44
C LYS A 106 6.60 -11.05 9.77
N ALA A 107 6.30 -10.00 9.02
CA ALA A 107 6.84 -8.68 9.27
C ALA A 107 6.31 -8.07 10.57
N LEU A 108 5.03 -8.31 10.88
CA LEU A 108 4.31 -7.80 12.05
C LEU A 108 4.42 -8.71 13.28
N ALA A 109 4.77 -9.99 13.11
CA ALA A 109 5.12 -10.87 14.22
C ALA A 109 6.40 -10.38 14.90
N ASN A 110 6.31 -10.12 16.21
CA ASN A 110 7.42 -9.69 17.07
C ASN A 110 8.43 -10.80 17.30
#